data_AF-A0A9D2B0P3-F1
#
_entry.id   AF-A0A9D2B0P3-F1
#
_cell.length_a   1.000
_cell.length_b   1.000
_cell.length_c   1.000
_cell.angle_alpha   90.00
_cell.angle_beta   90.00
_cell.angle_gamma   90.00
#
_symmetry.space_group_name_H-M   'P 1'
#
loop_
_entity.id
_entity.type
_entity.pdbx_description
1 polymer ?
#
loop_
_entity_poly.entity_id
_entity_poly.type
_entity_poly.pdbx_seq_one_letter_code
_entity_poly.pdbx_strand_id
1 'polypeptide(L)'
;MNGHYIYHALGARNQMLGCDRELFMLNLLVASALIFTALNLVVTIVTTLLALCTFFALQHMGKKDLLLRHIYIRQLRYKPYYLAQASIRTPVRKHYE
;
A
#
# COMPACT_ATOMS: atom_id res chain seq x y z
N MET A 1 29.44 -18.24 18.19
CA MET A 1 28.56 -17.42 17.33
C MET A 1 27.26 -17.23 18.08
N ASN A 2 27.07 -16.05 18.68
CA ASN A 2 25.95 -15.76 19.57
C ASN A 2 24.66 -15.64 18.76
N GLY A 3 23.62 -16.38 19.16
CA GLY A 3 22.32 -16.36 18.50
C GLY A 3 21.65 -15.00 18.71
N HIS A 4 21.65 -14.16 17.67
CA HIS A 4 20.87 -12.93 17.68
C HIS A 4 19.39 -13.26 17.54
N TYR A 5 18.60 -12.90 18.56
CA TYR A 5 17.14 -13.00 18.49
C TYR A 5 16.61 -11.98 17.48
N ILE A 6 16.08 -12.46 16.36
CA ILE A 6 15.45 -11.61 15.35
C ILE A 6 14.05 -11.26 15.87
N TYR A 7 13.87 -10.03 16.36
CA TYR A 7 12.58 -9.55 16.85
C TYR A 7 11.64 -9.23 15.68
N HIS A 8 10.69 -10.12 15.41
CA HIS A 8 9.63 -9.90 14.41
C HIS A 8 8.74 -8.68 14.74
N ALA A 9 8.76 -8.20 15.98
CA ALA A 9 8.04 -7.00 16.42
C ALA A 9 8.51 -5.71 15.74
N LEU A 10 9.75 -5.65 15.21
CA LEU A 10 10.29 -4.43 14.62
C LEU A 10 9.64 -4.09 13.28
N GLY A 11 9.30 -5.10 12.46
CA GLY A 11 8.63 -4.93 11.16
C GLY A 11 7.11 -4.84 11.24
N ALA A 12 6.50 -5.45 12.26
CA ALA A 12 5.05 -5.50 12.43
C ALA A 12 4.43 -4.21 13.00
N ARG A 13 5.24 -3.29 13.55
CA ARG A 13 4.74 -2.10 14.28
C ARG A 13 3.96 -1.10 13.41
N ASN A 14 4.14 -1.13 12.08
CA ASN A 14 3.46 -0.18 11.19
C ASN A 14 2.07 -0.65 10.73
N GLN A 15 1.63 -1.85 11.12
CA GLN A 15 0.39 -2.45 10.65
C GLN A 15 -0.74 -2.17 11.64
N MET A 16 -1.84 -1.60 11.16
CA MET A 16 -3.06 -1.42 11.94
C MET A 16 -4.15 -2.31 11.36
N LEU A 17 -4.70 -3.20 12.19
CA LEU A 17 -5.68 -4.24 11.81
C LEU A 17 -5.20 -5.25 10.74
N GLY A 18 -3.92 -5.29 10.37
CA GLY A 18 -3.41 -6.13 9.26
C GLY A 18 -3.23 -5.38 7.93
N CYS A 19 -3.54 -4.09 7.93
CA CYS A 19 -3.36 -3.15 6.83
C CYS A 19 -2.30 -2.09 7.18
N ASP A 20 -1.75 -1.41 6.16
CA ASP A 20 -1.01 -0.17 6.33
C ASP A 20 -1.84 0.88 7.10
N ARG A 21 -1.32 1.36 8.23
CA ARG A 21 -2.04 2.24 9.17
C ARG A 21 -2.56 3.52 8.53
N GLU A 22 -1.71 4.21 7.79
CA GLU A 22 -2.05 5.54 7.27
C GLU A 22 -3.13 5.45 6.19
N LEU A 23 -3.12 4.38 5.38
CA LEU A 23 -4.16 4.14 4.37
C LEU A 23 -5.53 3.88 5.01
N PHE A 24 -5.54 3.10 6.09
CA PHE A 24 -6.76 2.87 6.86
C PHE A 24 -7.31 4.16 7.47
N MET A 25 -6.43 4.97 8.09
CA MET A 25 -6.81 6.25 8.69
C MET A 25 -7.37 7.24 7.66
N LEU A 26 -6.72 7.36 6.49
CA LEU A 26 -7.18 8.21 5.40
C LEU A 26 -8.53 7.75 4.85
N ASN A 27 -8.73 6.46 4.66
CA ASN A 27 -10.01 5.91 4.21
C ASN A 27 -11.15 6.26 5.18
N LEU A 28 -10.92 6.07 6.48
CA LEU A 28 -11.93 6.37 7.49
C LEU A 28 -12.22 7.88 7.58
N LEU A 29 -11.18 8.72 7.49
CA LEU A 29 -11.31 10.18 7.47
C LEU A 29 -12.12 10.66 6.26
N VAL A 30 -11.83 10.14 5.06
CA VAL A 30 -12.55 10.52 3.83
C VAL A 30 -14.00 10.04 3.90
N ALA A 31 -14.24 8.81 4.36
CA ALA A 31 -15.58 8.27 4.50
C ALA A 31 -16.43 9.08 5.49
N SER A 32 -15.87 9.41 6.66
CA SER A 32 -16.60 10.20 7.67
C SER A 32 -16.87 11.62 7.19
N ALA A 33 -15.91 12.26 6.53
CA ALA A 33 -16.09 13.57 5.92
C ALA A 33 -17.21 13.55 4.86
N LEU A 34 -17.23 12.53 4.00
CA LEU A 34 -18.22 12.42 2.93
C LEU A 34 -19.65 12.20 3.47
N ILE A 35 -19.80 11.38 4.53
CA ILE A 35 -21.08 11.19 5.23
C ILE A 35 -21.56 12.51 5.83
N PHE A 36 -20.66 13.26 6.50
CA PHE A 36 -21.00 14.52 7.15
C PHE A 36 -21.37 15.63 6.16
N THR A 37 -20.69 15.70 5.01
CA THR A 37 -21.00 16.72 4.00
C THR A 37 -22.32 16.47 3.29
N ALA A 38 -22.68 15.21 3.02
CA ALA A 38 -23.87 14.92 2.21
C ALA A 38 -25.19 14.90 3.00
N LEU A 39 -25.16 14.53 4.30
CA LEU A 39 -26.34 14.41 5.19
C LEU A 39 -27.56 13.70 4.56
N ASN A 40 -27.33 12.81 3.59
CA ASN A 40 -28.36 12.11 2.83
C ASN A 40 -28.27 10.61 3.12
N LEU A 41 -29.40 9.98 3.44
CA LEU A 41 -29.49 8.56 3.76
C LEU A 41 -28.89 7.66 2.67
N VAL A 42 -29.15 7.97 1.40
CA VAL A 42 -28.63 7.20 0.26
C VAL A 42 -27.10 7.29 0.22
N VAL A 43 -26.55 8.49 0.38
CA VAL A 43 -25.11 8.72 0.35
C VAL A 43 -24.42 8.04 1.53
N THR A 44 -25.03 8.04 2.71
CA THR A 44 -24.52 7.35 3.90
C THR A 44 -24.39 5.85 3.67
N ILE A 45 -25.41 5.21 3.08
CA ILE A 45 -25.38 3.77 2.78
C ILE A 45 -24.31 3.46 1.75
N VAL A 46 -24.29 4.20 0.63
CA VAL A 46 -23.31 3.99 -0.45
C VAL A 46 -21.88 4.19 0.04
N THR A 47 -21.64 5.26 0.80
CA THR A 47 -20.31 5.57 1.35
C THR A 47 -19.87 4.51 2.36
N THR A 48 -20.78 4.01 3.21
CA THR A 48 -20.46 2.95 4.17
C THR A 48 -20.07 1.65 3.46
N LEU A 49 -20.84 1.25 2.44
CA LEU A 49 -20.50 0.08 1.62
C LEU A 49 -19.15 0.25 0.92
N LEU A 50 -18.90 1.42 0.33
CA LEU A 50 -17.62 1.72 -0.31
C LEU A 50 -16.45 1.68 0.68
N ALA A 51 -16.63 2.23 1.88
CA ALA A 51 -15.62 2.24 2.93
C ALA A 51 -15.28 0.82 3.41
N LEU A 52 -16.29 -0.05 3.53
CA LEU A 52 -16.11 -1.48 3.83
C LEU A 52 -15.37 -2.20 2.71
N CYS A 53 -15.79 -2.04 1.44
CA CYS A 53 -15.10 -2.62 0.29
C CYS A 53 -13.63 -2.20 0.25
N THR A 54 -13.35 -0.92 0.46
CA THR A 54 -11.99 -0.38 0.51
C THR A 54 -11.18 -0.99 1.66
N PHE A 55 -11.79 -1.12 2.85
CA PHE A 55 -11.17 -1.78 3.99
C PHE A 55 -10.81 -3.25 3.71
N PHE A 56 -11.71 -4.02 3.09
CA PHE A 56 -11.43 -5.41 2.73
C PHE A 56 -10.31 -5.52 1.69
N ALA A 57 -10.29 -4.64 0.69
CA ALA A 57 -9.22 -4.59 -0.30
C ALA A 57 -7.86 -4.29 0.35
N LEU A 58 -7.83 -3.31 1.26
CA LEU A 58 -6.66 -2.93 2.05
C LEU A 58 -6.14 -4.07 2.94
N GLN A 59 -7.04 -4.81 3.59
CA GLN A 59 -6.70 -6.00 4.38
C GLN A 59 -6.11 -7.11 3.52
N HIS A 60 -6.69 -7.35 2.35
CA HIS A 60 -6.18 -8.35 1.43
C HIS A 60 -4.81 -7.95 0.85
N MET A 61 -4.59 -6.65 0.58
CA MET A 61 -3.29 -6.11 0.18
C MET A 61 -2.25 -6.29 1.30
N GLY A 62 -2.60 -5.95 2.54
CA GLY A 62 -1.70 -6.04 3.69
C GLY A 62 -1.22 -7.47 4.00
N LYS A 63 -2.01 -8.49 3.63
CA LYS A 63 -1.58 -9.89 3.70
C LYS A 63 -0.54 -10.28 2.64
N LYS A 64 -0.51 -9.58 1.49
CA LYS A 64 0.37 -9.90 0.36
C LYS A 64 1.68 -9.11 0.40
N ASP A 65 1.59 -7.78 0.55
CA ASP A 65 2.76 -6.91 0.59
C ASP A 65 2.42 -5.58 1.27
N LEU A 66 3.09 -5.31 2.39
CA LEU A 66 2.93 -4.10 3.21
C LEU A 66 3.87 -2.97 2.78
N LEU A 67 4.97 -3.32 2.13
CA LEU A 67 5.95 -2.33 1.66
C LEU A 67 5.58 -1.77 0.29
N LEU A 68 4.55 -2.34 -0.34
CA LEU A 68 4.05 -1.96 -1.66
C LEU A 68 3.84 -0.45 -1.78
N ARG A 69 3.27 0.21 -0.77
CA ARG A 69 3.07 1.66 -0.79
C ARG A 69 4.39 2.44 -0.87
N HIS A 70 5.36 2.09 -0.02
CA HIS A 70 6.64 2.78 0.02
C HIS A 70 7.42 2.59 -1.29
N ILE A 71 7.37 1.39 -1.85
CA ILE A 71 7.98 1.07 -3.14
C ILE A 71 7.24 1.80 -4.27
N TYR A 72 5.90 1.84 -4.23
CA TYR A 72 5.08 2.53 -5.24
C TYR A 72 5.35 4.04 -5.28
N ILE A 73 5.39 4.72 -4.12
CA ILE A 73 5.72 6.15 -4.07
C ILE A 73 7.13 6.42 -4.59
N ARG A 74 8.10 5.57 -4.23
CA ARG A 74 9.46 5.65 -4.77
C ARG A 74 9.44 5.47 -6.30
N GLN A 75 8.75 4.45 -6.80
CA GLN A 75 8.63 4.17 -8.22
C GLN A 75 7.97 5.33 -8.98
N LEU A 76 6.94 5.98 -8.43
CA LEU A 76 6.37 7.21 -9.01
C LEU A 76 7.38 8.34 -9.09
N ARG A 77 8.17 8.56 -8.03
CA ARG A 77 9.20 9.61 -7.99
C ARG A 77 10.32 9.34 -8.99
N TYR A 78 10.68 8.08 -9.18
CA TYR A 78 11.70 7.65 -10.15
C TYR A 78 11.15 7.41 -11.55
N LYS A 79 9.84 7.44 -11.78
CA LYS A 79 9.22 7.28 -13.10
C LYS A 79 9.82 8.19 -14.19
N PRO A 80 10.09 9.49 -13.97
CA PRO A 80 10.73 10.32 -14.99
C PRO A 80 12.21 9.99 -15.21
N TYR A 81 12.90 9.45 -14.19
CA TYR A 81 14.33 9.10 -14.26
C TYR A 81 14.55 7.71 -14.89
N TYR A 82 13.65 6.77 -14.59
CA TYR A 82 13.51 5.46 -15.20
C TYR A 82 12.28 5.45 -16.11
N LEU A 83 12.33 6.23 -17.20
CA LEU A 83 11.45 5.93 -18.32
C LEU A 83 11.72 4.49 -18.73
N ALA A 84 10.67 3.72 -19.02
CA ALA A 84 10.78 2.34 -19.46
C ALA A 84 11.56 2.32 -20.77
N GLN A 85 12.89 2.19 -20.66
CA GLN A 85 13.72 1.81 -21.78
C GLN A 85 13.33 0.38 -22.05
N ALA A 86 12.39 0.17 -22.98
CA ALA A 86 12.24 -1.10 -23.66
C ALA A 86 13.55 -1.31 -24.43
N SER A 87 14.59 -1.73 -23.73
CA SER A 87 15.88 -1.98 -24.34
C SER A 87 15.73 -3.24 -25.18
N ILE A 88 15.44 -3.05 -26.46
CA ILE A 88 15.62 -4.08 -27.50
C ILE A 88 17.11 -4.48 -27.64
N ARG A 89 18.00 -3.78 -26.93
CA ARG A 89 19.45 -3.93 -26.92
C ARG A 89 20.00 -3.92 -25.48
N THR A 90 19.64 -4.90 -24.65
CA THR A 90 20.53 -5.30 -23.55
C THR A 90 21.51 -6.32 -24.11
N PRO A 91 22.82 -6.02 -24.25
CA PRO A 91 23.77 -7.06 -24.55
C PRO A 91 23.74 -8.06 -23.39
N VAL A 92 23.40 -9.31 -23.69
CA VAL A 92 23.49 -10.44 -22.75
C VAL A 92 24.88 -10.41 -22.15
N ARG A 93 24.96 -10.20 -20.82
CA ARG A 93 26.21 -10.16 -20.06
C ARG A 93 26.93 -11.49 -20.27
N LYS A 94 28.00 -11.50 -21.08
CA LYS A 94 28.83 -12.70 -21.23
C LYS A 94 29.49 -12.97 -19.88
N HIS A 95 29.22 -14.16 -19.34
CA HIS A 95 30.00 -14.74 -18.27
C HIS A 95 31.40 -15.01 -18.85
N TYR A 96 32.42 -14.40 -18.24
CA TYR A 96 33.80 -14.82 -18.41
C TYR A 96 34.07 -15.80 -17.27
N GLU A 97 34.51 -17.00 -17.66
CA GLU A 97 34.93 -18.10 -16.79
C GLU A 97 36.16 -17.72 -15.95
#